data_AF-A0A972S7M3-F1
#
_entry.id   AF-A0A972S7M3-F1
#
_cell.length_a   1.000
_cell.length_b   1.000
_cell.length_c   1.000
_cell.angle_alpha   90.00
_cell.angle_beta   90.00
_cell.angle_gamma   90.00
#
_symmetry.space_group_name_H-M   'P 1'
#
loop_
_entity.id
_entity.type
_entity.pdbx_description
1 polymer ?
#
loop_
_entity_poly.entity_id
_entity_poly.type
_entity_poly.pdbx_seq_one_letter_code
_entity_poly.pdbx_strand_id
1 'polypeptide(L)'
;MVIILLIEPLPEQGLLQQLPPHARDVAEHLLTVMPLSELLISWQGAVPDHPLLEAHNVPIALWMPILEAALLAKITSFTINEQFSQEEMLYLIKIACASARMPLDAYSLKEVLAVSQAGLPVLYEWLVRFTSLLKQAHH
;
A
#
# COMPACT_ATOMS: atom_id res chain seq x y z
N MET A 1 15.53 -18.93 -25.90
CA MET A 1 16.02 -19.24 -24.54
C MET A 1 15.54 -18.13 -23.63
N VAL A 2 14.82 -18.51 -22.59
CA VAL A 2 13.97 -17.67 -21.75
C VAL A 2 14.82 -16.75 -20.88
N ILE A 3 14.52 -15.45 -20.90
CA ILE A 3 14.72 -14.57 -19.75
C ILE A 3 13.39 -13.85 -19.54
N ILE A 4 12.41 -14.59 -19.03
CA ILE A 4 11.34 -13.97 -18.26
C ILE A 4 12.02 -13.64 -16.94
N LEU A 5 12.31 -12.36 -16.70
CA LEU A 5 12.57 -11.86 -15.36
C LEU A 5 11.29 -12.13 -14.56
N LEU A 6 11.24 -13.29 -13.89
CA LEU A 6 10.45 -13.47 -12.69
C LEU A 6 11.05 -12.49 -11.67
N ILE A 7 10.66 -11.22 -11.79
CA ILE A 7 10.64 -10.34 -10.63
C ILE A 7 9.62 -11.03 -9.74
N GLU A 8 10.07 -11.89 -8.82
CA GLU A 8 9.23 -12.26 -7.70
C GLU A 8 8.83 -10.95 -7.05
N PRO A 9 7.56 -10.50 -7.14
CA PRO A 9 7.18 -9.45 -6.23
C PRO A 9 7.35 -10.11 -4.87
N LEU A 10 8.19 -9.58 -3.99
CA LEU A 10 7.87 -9.64 -2.58
C LEU A 10 6.72 -8.65 -2.47
N PRO A 11 5.45 -9.07 -2.64
CA PRO A 11 4.37 -8.14 -2.46
C PRO A 11 4.43 -7.79 -0.98
N GLU A 12 3.97 -6.60 -0.63
CA GLU A 12 3.77 -6.27 0.76
C GLU A 12 2.65 -7.16 1.32
N GLN A 13 3.04 -8.37 1.71
CA GLN A 13 2.17 -9.43 2.19
C GLN A 13 1.84 -9.20 3.66
N GLY A 14 2.45 -8.23 4.34
CA GLY A 14 2.21 -8.00 5.76
C GLY A 14 0.72 -7.81 6.07
N LEU A 15 0.09 -6.78 5.49
CA LEU A 15 -1.35 -6.55 5.69
C LEU A 15 -2.22 -7.56 4.94
N LEU A 16 -1.86 -7.96 3.72
CA LEU A 16 -2.62 -8.96 2.96
C LEU A 16 -2.69 -10.31 3.71
N GLN A 17 -1.61 -10.75 4.35
CA GLN A 17 -1.56 -12.01 5.11
C GLN A 17 -2.28 -11.92 6.46
N GLN A 18 -2.50 -10.71 6.98
CA GLN A 18 -3.32 -10.49 8.18
C GLN A 18 -4.83 -10.58 7.89
N LEU A 19 -5.23 -10.41 6.63
CA LEU A 19 -6.63 -10.60 6.22
C LEU A 19 -7.02 -12.08 6.25
N PRO A 20 -8.28 -12.41 6.62
CA PRO A 20 -8.86 -13.72 6.36
C PRO A 20 -8.79 -14.08 4.86
N PRO A 21 -8.68 -15.37 4.49
CA PRO A 21 -8.47 -15.78 3.10
C PRO A 21 -9.46 -15.17 2.10
N HIS A 22 -10.77 -15.23 2.40
CA HIS A 22 -11.80 -14.66 1.52
C HIS A 22 -11.67 -13.14 1.31
N ALA A 23 -11.14 -12.41 2.30
CA ALA A 23 -10.93 -10.96 2.24
C ALA A 23 -9.63 -10.62 1.51
N ARG A 24 -8.62 -11.49 1.65
CA ARG A 24 -7.37 -11.41 0.88
C ARG A 24 -7.63 -11.58 -0.61
N ASP A 25 -8.46 -12.54 -1.01
CA ASP A 25 -8.83 -12.74 -2.41
C ASP A 25 -9.45 -11.48 -3.02
N VAL A 26 -10.30 -10.77 -2.26
CA VAL A 26 -10.84 -9.48 -2.67
C VAL A 26 -9.74 -8.43 -2.77
N ALA A 27 -8.86 -8.31 -1.78
CA ALA A 27 -7.76 -7.35 -1.82
C ALA A 27 -6.81 -7.58 -3.01
N GLU A 28 -6.48 -8.83 -3.32
CA GLU A 28 -5.66 -9.21 -4.49
C GLU A 28 -6.38 -8.93 -5.81
N HIS A 29 -7.70 -9.17 -5.87
CA HIS A 29 -8.51 -8.79 -7.01
C HIS A 29 -8.46 -7.28 -7.26
N LEU A 30 -8.73 -6.47 -6.22
CA LEU A 30 -8.67 -5.01 -6.27
C LEU A 30 -7.27 -4.52 -6.67
N LEU A 31 -6.22 -5.09 -6.08
CA LEU A 31 -4.83 -4.79 -6.42
C LEU A 31 -4.53 -5.03 -7.91
N THR A 32 -5.16 -6.05 -8.51
CA THR A 32 -4.96 -6.41 -9.92
C THR A 32 -5.76 -5.51 -10.86
N VAL A 33 -7.04 -5.25 -10.56
CA VAL A 33 -7.97 -4.63 -11.52
C VAL A 33 -8.11 -3.12 -11.36
N MET A 34 -7.95 -2.58 -10.14
CA MET A 34 -8.17 -1.16 -9.90
C MET A 34 -6.86 -0.36 -10.02
N PRO A 35 -6.86 0.78 -10.74
CA PRO A 35 -5.75 1.72 -10.70
C PRO A 35 -5.64 2.38 -9.32
N LEU A 36 -4.45 2.89 -8.99
CA LEU A 36 -4.18 3.54 -7.69
C LEU A 36 -5.18 4.67 -7.40
N SER A 37 -5.54 5.47 -8.41
CA SER A 37 -6.50 6.57 -8.27
C SER A 37 -7.89 6.11 -7.83
N GLU A 38 -8.38 4.98 -8.35
CA GLU A 38 -9.69 4.45 -7.98
C GLU A 38 -9.67 3.82 -6.59
N LEU A 39 -8.57 3.14 -6.23
CA LEU A 39 -8.37 2.64 -4.86
C LEU A 39 -8.36 3.78 -3.84
N LEU A 40 -7.71 4.90 -4.16
CA LEU A 40 -7.68 6.08 -3.31
C LEU A 40 -9.08 6.69 -3.13
N ILE A 41 -9.84 6.84 -4.22
CA ILE A 41 -11.22 7.33 -4.16
C ILE A 41 -12.07 6.41 -3.27
N SER A 42 -11.91 5.09 -3.43
CA SER A 42 -12.66 4.09 -2.66
C SER A 42 -12.32 4.13 -1.17
N TRP A 43 -11.03 4.25 -0.86
CA TRP A 43 -10.52 4.35 0.51
C TRP A 43 -10.96 5.63 1.21
N GLN A 44 -10.94 6.77 0.50
CA GLN A 44 -11.41 8.05 1.04
C GLN A 44 -12.93 8.12 1.19
N GLY A 45 -13.67 7.50 0.26
CA GLY A 45 -15.13 7.46 0.31
C GLY A 45 -15.67 6.55 1.40
N ALA A 46 -14.90 5.52 1.80
CA ALA A 46 -15.28 4.52 2.79
C ALA A 46 -16.65 3.84 2.51
N VAL A 47 -17.10 3.86 1.24
CA VAL A 47 -18.34 3.23 0.79
C VAL A 47 -18.04 1.79 0.38
N PRO A 48 -18.63 0.78 1.03
CA PRO A 48 -18.42 -0.62 0.67
C PRO A 48 -19.01 -0.97 -0.70
N ASP A 49 -18.26 -1.72 -1.49
CA ASP A 49 -18.79 -2.40 -2.69
C ASP A 49 -19.58 -3.65 -2.24
N HIS A 50 -20.86 -3.45 -1.92
CA HIS A 50 -21.74 -4.52 -1.45
C HIS A 50 -21.79 -5.71 -2.42
N PRO A 51 -22.00 -5.54 -3.74
CA PRO A 51 -21.97 -6.65 -4.68
C PRO A 51 -20.68 -7.49 -4.62
N LEU A 52 -19.51 -6.83 -4.57
CA LEU A 52 -18.22 -7.52 -4.51
C LEU A 52 -18.07 -8.30 -3.20
N LEU A 53 -18.42 -7.68 -2.07
CA LEU A 53 -18.31 -8.30 -0.74
C LEU A 53 -19.26 -9.48 -0.59
N GLU A 54 -20.49 -9.37 -1.08
CA GLU A 54 -21.48 -10.46 -1.08
C GLU A 54 -21.02 -11.64 -1.94
N ALA A 55 -20.49 -11.38 -3.14
CA ALA A 55 -19.99 -12.42 -4.04
C ALA A 55 -18.86 -13.27 -3.42
N HIS A 56 -18.07 -12.68 -2.52
CA HIS A 56 -16.95 -13.33 -1.84
C HIS A 56 -17.26 -13.74 -0.38
N ASN A 57 -18.50 -13.59 0.09
CA ASN A 57 -18.90 -13.83 1.49
C ASN A 57 -18.06 -13.07 2.53
N VAL A 58 -17.71 -11.82 2.22
CA VAL A 58 -16.86 -10.98 3.07
C VAL A 58 -17.73 -10.02 3.90
N PRO A 59 -17.56 -9.99 5.23
CA PRO A 59 -18.23 -9.00 6.07
C PRO A 59 -17.85 -7.56 5.71
N ILE A 60 -18.83 -6.65 5.72
CA ILE A 60 -18.64 -5.21 5.46
C ILE A 60 -17.56 -4.58 6.36
N ALA A 61 -17.43 -5.07 7.60
CA ALA A 61 -16.41 -4.60 8.53
C ALA A 61 -14.96 -4.80 8.03
N LEU A 62 -14.74 -5.68 7.05
CA LEU A 62 -13.43 -5.91 6.45
C LEU A 62 -13.15 -5.00 5.25
N TRP A 63 -14.09 -4.17 4.82
CA TRP A 63 -13.91 -3.31 3.65
C TRP A 63 -12.71 -2.37 3.76
N MET A 64 -12.60 -1.63 4.87
CA MET A 64 -11.46 -0.74 5.08
C MET A 64 -10.13 -1.50 5.22
N PRO A 65 -10.03 -2.59 6.02
CA PRO A 65 -8.85 -3.44 6.03
C PRO A 65 -8.42 -3.96 4.65
N ILE A 66 -9.38 -4.31 3.79
CA ILE A 66 -9.13 -4.78 2.41
C ILE A 66 -8.53 -3.66 1.58
N LEU A 67 -9.14 -2.47 1.60
CA LEU A 67 -8.64 -1.31 0.87
C LEU A 67 -7.26 -0.87 1.36
N GLU A 68 -7.03 -0.84 2.67
CA GLU A 68 -5.74 -0.52 3.29
C GLU A 68 -4.63 -1.47 2.80
N ALA A 69 -4.90 -2.77 2.84
CA ALA A 69 -3.93 -3.78 2.38
C ALA A 69 -3.66 -3.68 0.87
N ALA A 70 -4.72 -3.54 0.05
CA ALA A 70 -4.59 -3.40 -1.39
C ALA A 70 -3.84 -2.11 -1.77
N LEU A 71 -4.15 -1.00 -1.10
CA LEU A 71 -3.54 0.31 -1.35
C LEU A 71 -2.05 0.32 -0.96
N LEU A 72 -1.71 -0.24 0.21
CA LEU A 72 -0.33 -0.32 0.66
C LEU A 72 0.53 -1.20 -0.26
N ALA A 73 -0.01 -2.36 -0.66
CA ALA A 73 0.64 -3.23 -1.64
C ALA A 73 0.80 -2.52 -3.00
N LYS A 74 -0.22 -1.78 -3.48
CA LYS A 74 -0.15 -1.03 -4.74
C LYS A 74 0.94 0.03 -4.70
N ILE A 75 0.99 0.83 -3.62
CA ILE A 75 1.95 1.93 -3.47
C ILE A 75 3.38 1.40 -3.39
N THR A 76 3.60 0.39 -2.56
CA THR A 76 4.93 -0.19 -2.36
C THR A 76 5.44 -0.99 -3.56
N SER A 77 4.55 -1.39 -4.47
CA SER A 77 4.91 -2.02 -5.75
C SER A 77 5.40 -1.05 -6.83
N PHE A 78 5.18 0.26 -6.68
CA PHE A 78 5.69 1.22 -7.66
C PHE A 78 7.21 1.25 -7.66
N THR A 79 7.80 1.00 -8.81
CA THR A 79 9.20 1.32 -9.06
C THR A 79 9.37 2.82 -8.88
N ILE A 80 10.34 3.20 -8.06
CA ILE A 80 10.59 4.60 -7.77
C ILE A 80 10.98 5.31 -9.06
N ASN A 81 10.23 6.37 -9.39
CA ASN A 81 10.50 7.22 -10.54
C ASN A 81 11.20 8.50 -10.08
N GLU A 82 12.41 8.74 -10.58
CA GLU A 82 13.19 9.96 -10.31
C GLU A 82 12.50 11.23 -10.84
N GLN A 83 11.48 11.10 -11.68
CA GLN A 83 10.69 12.22 -12.20
C GLN A 83 9.58 12.68 -11.25
N PHE A 84 9.32 11.96 -10.16
CA PHE A 84 8.34 12.42 -9.18
C PHE A 84 8.79 13.73 -8.56
N SER A 85 7.87 14.70 -8.53
CA SER A 85 8.05 15.92 -7.78
C SER A 85 8.10 15.62 -6.28
N GLN A 86 8.67 16.55 -5.52
CA GLN A 86 8.69 16.45 -4.06
C GLN A 86 7.28 16.32 -3.46
N GLU A 87 6.30 17.03 -4.03
CA GLU A 87 4.91 16.99 -3.57
C GLU A 87 4.28 15.61 -3.80
N GLU A 88 4.50 15.00 -4.96
CA GLU A 88 4.02 13.66 -5.27
C GLU A 88 4.67 12.60 -4.38
N MET A 89 5.99 12.69 -4.15
CA MET A 89 6.70 11.80 -3.24
C MET A 89 6.14 11.90 -1.81
N LEU A 90 5.95 13.12 -1.30
CA LEU A 90 5.37 13.33 0.03
C LEU A 90 3.93 12.83 0.13
N TYR A 91 3.14 12.99 -0.93
CA TYR A 91 1.78 12.48 -1.00
C TYR A 91 1.76 10.94 -0.92
N LEU A 92 2.59 10.26 -1.70
CA LEU A 92 2.70 8.79 -1.66
C LEU A 92 3.16 8.29 -0.29
N ILE A 93 4.13 8.95 0.34
CA ILE A 93 4.57 8.60 1.71
C ILE A 93 3.41 8.73 2.70
N LYS A 94 2.67 9.85 2.65
CA LYS A 94 1.52 10.05 3.56
C LYS A 94 0.48 8.96 3.39
N ILE A 95 0.15 8.58 2.16
CA ILE A 95 -0.82 7.52 1.92
C ILE A 95 -0.28 6.18 2.42
N ALA A 96 0.95 5.80 2.07
CA ALA A 96 1.54 4.53 2.52
C ALA A 96 1.51 4.41 4.05
N CYS A 97 1.89 5.47 4.76
CA CYS A 97 1.84 5.50 6.22
C CYS A 97 0.41 5.38 6.76
N ALA A 98 -0.55 6.09 6.15
CA ALA A 98 -1.96 6.03 6.55
C ALA A 98 -2.59 4.64 6.28
N SER A 99 -2.31 4.02 5.14
CA SER A 99 -2.77 2.66 4.81
C SER A 99 -2.17 1.61 5.74
N ALA A 100 -0.95 1.85 6.25
CA ALA A 100 -0.33 1.05 7.30
C ALA A 100 -0.85 1.34 8.72
N ARG A 101 -1.90 2.16 8.85
CA ARG A 101 -2.49 2.62 10.13
C ARG A 101 -1.50 3.38 11.02
N MET A 102 -0.52 4.05 10.40
CA MET A 102 0.48 4.89 11.06
C MET A 102 0.52 6.26 10.39
N PRO A 103 -0.59 7.03 10.36
CA PRO A 103 -0.66 8.28 9.61
C PRO A 103 0.30 9.32 10.20
N LEU A 104 0.87 10.16 9.32
CA LEU A 104 1.96 11.08 9.70
C LEU A 104 1.52 12.30 10.54
N ASP A 105 0.22 12.47 10.76
CA ASP A 105 -0.34 13.41 11.72
C ASP A 105 -0.26 12.89 13.17
N ALA A 106 -0.25 11.57 13.36
CA ALA A 106 -0.15 10.89 14.65
C ALA A 106 1.22 10.26 14.90
N TYR A 107 1.95 9.88 13.85
CA TYR A 107 3.25 9.21 13.94
C TYR A 107 4.34 10.01 13.22
N SER A 108 5.51 10.15 13.82
CA SER A 108 6.68 10.65 13.10
C SER A 108 7.20 9.60 12.12
N LEU A 109 7.81 10.04 11.02
CA LEU A 109 8.40 9.12 10.05
C LEU A 109 9.45 8.18 10.65
N LYS A 110 10.17 8.63 11.69
CA LYS A 110 11.12 7.82 12.45
C LYS A 110 10.42 6.66 13.19
N GLU A 111 9.26 6.93 13.78
CA GLU A 111 8.45 5.89 14.44
C GLU A 111 7.88 4.90 13.43
N VAL A 112 7.36 5.40 12.30
CA VAL A 112 6.87 4.52 11.21
C VAL A 112 7.97 3.59 10.72
N LEU A 113 9.19 4.10 10.50
CA LEU A 113 10.35 3.28 10.12
C LEU A 113 10.69 2.22 11.19
N ALA A 114 10.69 2.59 12.46
CA ALA A 114 10.99 1.65 13.54
C ALA A 114 9.96 0.51 13.64
N VAL A 115 8.67 0.84 13.51
CA VAL A 115 7.58 -0.16 13.58
C VAL A 115 7.55 -1.04 12.33
N SER A 116 7.67 -0.43 11.15
CA SER A 116 7.63 -1.15 9.86
C SER A 116 8.79 -2.12 9.68
N GLN A 117 9.97 -1.85 10.25
CA GLN A 117 11.14 -2.72 10.12
C GLN A 117 10.86 -4.17 10.52
N ALA A 118 10.04 -4.40 11.56
CA ALA A 118 9.70 -5.73 12.04
C ALA A 118 8.39 -6.28 11.47
N GLY A 119 7.38 -5.41 11.27
CA GLY A 119 6.02 -5.84 10.89
C GLY A 119 5.67 -5.71 9.41
N LEU A 120 6.33 -4.78 8.70
CA LEU A 120 6.04 -4.40 7.30
C LEU A 120 7.36 -4.09 6.56
N PRO A 121 8.23 -5.10 6.35
CA PRO A 121 9.59 -4.87 5.85
C PRO A 121 9.64 -4.23 4.45
N VAL A 122 8.65 -4.51 3.60
CA VAL A 122 8.54 -3.90 2.26
C VAL A 122 8.22 -2.40 2.37
N LEU A 123 7.30 -2.00 3.26
CA LEU A 123 7.06 -0.58 3.56
C LEU A 123 8.33 0.09 4.11
N TYR A 124 9.03 -0.57 5.04
CA TYR A 124 10.29 -0.05 5.59
C TYR A 124 11.31 0.24 4.49
N GLU A 125 11.59 -0.73 3.62
CA GLU A 125 12.53 -0.55 2.51
C GLU A 125 12.08 0.55 1.55
N TRP A 126 10.79 0.59 1.22
CA TRP A 126 10.21 1.59 0.35
C TRP A 126 10.37 3.00 0.94
N LEU A 127 10.07 3.20 2.23
CA LEU A 127 10.24 4.47 2.94
C LEU A 127 11.71 4.90 3.00
N VAL A 128 12.64 3.99 3.27
CA VAL A 128 14.08 4.30 3.27
C VAL A 128 14.52 4.83 1.91
N ARG A 129 14.08 4.19 0.81
CA ARG A 129 14.44 4.63 -0.54
C ARG A 129 13.81 5.98 -0.89
N PHE A 130 12.51 6.15 -0.65
CA PHE A 130 11.79 7.41 -0.93
C PHE A 130 12.35 8.59 -0.12
N THR A 131 12.70 8.36 1.15
CA THR A 131 13.31 9.41 1.99
C THR A 131 14.73 9.77 1.55
N SER A 132 15.50 8.82 1.01
CA SER A 132 16.80 9.11 0.42
C SER A 132 16.68 10.03 -0.80
N LEU A 133 15.70 9.78 -1.67
CA LEU A 133 15.48 10.59 -2.88
C LEU A 133 15.00 12.00 -2.55
N LEU A 134 14.10 12.13 -1.56
CA LEU A 134 13.71 13.44 -1.05
C LEU A 134 14.92 14.25 -0.59
N LYS A 135 15.88 13.64 0.12
CA LYS A 135 17.10 14.34 0.57
C LYS A 135 18.00 14.77 -0.60
N GLN A 136 18.08 13.96 -1.66
CA GLN A 136 18.88 14.29 -2.85
C GLN A 136 18.29 15.44 -3.65
N ALA A 137 16.96 15.55 -3.72
CA ALA A 137 16.28 16.67 -4.38
C ALA A 137 16.45 18.02 -3.65
N HIS A 138 16.94 18.02 -2.40
CA HIS A 138 17.21 19.22 -1.58
C HIS A 138 18.67 19.71 -1.66
N HIS A 139 19.53 19.06 -2.46
CA HIS A 139 20.93 19.45 -2.68
C HIS A 139 21.15 19.96 -4.11
#